data_AF-A0A0B1S314-F1
#
_entry.id   AF-A0A0B1S314-F1
#
_cell.length_a   1.000
_cell.length_b   1.000
_cell.length_c   1.000
_cell.angle_alpha   90.00
_cell.angle_beta   90.00
_cell.angle_gamma   90.00
#
_symmetry.space_group_name_H-M   'P 1'
#
loop_
_entity.id
_entity.type
_entity.pdbx_description
1 polymer ?
#
loop_
_entity_poly.entity_id
_entity_poly.type
_entity_poly.pdbx_seq_one_letter_code
_entity_poly.pdbx_strand_id
1 'polypeptide(L)'
;MHGKTYKPGQGNNSYIFPGVALAAIVFKAKHIPNKAFLIAARRCAKSVTQKSLEKYARLYPRLKDIRELSVHIAIDIGNYLYENNLATLHPEPEDKEMYIRSQIYTVEYDELINKTYDWPAKDSKHGFPVPVLPRASMDDE
;
A
#
# COMPACT_ATOMS: atom_id res chain seq x y z
N MET A 1 -43.64 -8.08 13.65
CA MET A 1 -42.18 -8.28 13.46
C MET A 1 -41.63 -9.10 14.63
N HIS A 2 -41.19 -10.34 14.41
CA HIS A 2 -40.87 -11.35 15.43
C HIS A 2 -39.55 -11.14 16.21
N GLY A 3 -39.32 -9.98 16.83
CA GLY A 3 -38.13 -9.75 17.67
C GLY A 3 -36.76 -9.81 16.96
N LYS A 4 -36.73 -9.97 15.63
CA LYS A 4 -35.50 -10.05 14.82
C LYS A 4 -34.97 -8.64 14.53
N THR A 5 -33.70 -8.40 14.89
CA THR A 5 -33.02 -7.13 14.61
C THR A 5 -32.42 -7.12 13.21
N TYR A 6 -32.86 -6.18 12.38
CA TYR A 6 -32.30 -5.94 11.05
C TYR A 6 -31.31 -4.78 11.09
N LYS A 7 -30.22 -4.85 10.33
CA LYS A 7 -29.24 -3.77 10.20
C LYS A 7 -28.96 -3.51 8.71
N PRO A 8 -29.87 -2.80 8.00
CA PRO A 8 -29.72 -2.55 6.57
C PRO A 8 -28.37 -1.89 6.29
N GLY A 9 -27.69 -2.38 5.25
CA GLY A 9 -26.44 -1.80 4.77
C GLY A 9 -26.70 -0.59 3.88
N GLN A 10 -25.66 0.22 3.65
CA GLN A 10 -25.69 1.34 2.73
C GLN A 10 -24.87 1.00 1.48
N GLY A 11 -25.42 1.21 0.29
CA GLY A 11 -24.69 1.08 -0.98
C GLY A 11 -23.81 2.29 -1.23
N ASN A 12 -22.70 2.41 -0.48
CA ASN A 12 -21.81 3.55 -0.56
C ASN A 12 -20.64 3.28 -1.54
N ASN A 13 -20.32 4.28 -2.35
CA ASN A 13 -19.16 4.30 -3.23
C ASN A 13 -17.82 4.09 -2.50
N SER A 14 -17.77 4.37 -1.19
CA SER A 14 -16.61 4.12 -0.32
C SER A 14 -16.17 2.65 -0.27
N TYR A 15 -16.99 1.69 -0.69
CA TYR A 15 -16.57 0.28 -0.79
C TYR A 15 -15.73 -0.03 -2.04
N ILE A 16 -15.78 0.82 -3.06
CA ILE A 16 -15.22 0.53 -4.39
C ILE A 16 -14.05 1.45 -4.70
N PHE A 17 -14.27 2.77 -4.66
CA PHE A 17 -13.27 3.74 -5.12
C PHE A 17 -11.91 3.64 -4.42
N PRO A 18 -11.82 3.45 -3.09
CA PRO A 18 -10.53 3.35 -2.42
C PRO A 18 -9.68 2.18 -2.94
N GLY A 19 -10.28 1.00 -3.13
CA GLY A 19 -9.56 -0.18 -3.64
C GLY A 19 -9.17 -0.04 -5.11
N VAL A 20 -10.07 0.49 -5.94
CA VAL A 20 -9.78 0.73 -7.38
C VAL A 20 -8.67 1.77 -7.54
N ALA A 21 -8.72 2.87 -6.79
CA ALA A 21 -7.71 3.91 -6.82
C ALA A 21 -6.35 3.39 -6.31
N LEU A 22 -6.35 2.63 -5.21
CA LEU A 22 -5.14 1.98 -4.69
C LEU A 22 -4.49 1.09 -5.75
N ALA A 23 -5.27 0.25 -6.44
CA ALA A 23 -4.76 -0.59 -7.53
C ALA A 23 -4.15 0.24 -8.67
N ALA A 24 -4.86 1.28 -9.10
CA ALA A 24 -4.43 2.12 -10.22
C ALA A 24 -3.11 2.84 -9.92
N ILE A 25 -2.95 3.34 -8.69
CA ILE A 25 -1.74 4.04 -8.24
C ILE A 25 -0.59 3.05 -8.06
N VAL A 26 -0.80 1.99 -7.27
CA VAL A 26 0.26 1.04 -6.89
C VAL A 26 0.82 0.33 -8.13
N PHE A 27 -0.04 -0.13 -9.04
CA PHE A 27 0.40 -0.85 -10.24
C PHE A 27 0.62 0.06 -11.46
N LYS A 28 0.52 1.39 -11.28
CA LYS A 28 0.65 2.39 -12.33
C LYS A 28 -0.17 2.03 -13.57
N ALA A 29 -1.47 1.81 -13.39
CA ALA A 29 -2.36 1.36 -14.45
C ALA A 29 -2.45 2.40 -15.57
N LYS A 30 -2.34 1.99 -16.84
CA LYS A 30 -2.51 2.89 -18.00
C LYS A 30 -3.92 3.49 -18.03
N HIS A 31 -4.92 2.63 -17.90
CA HIS A 31 -6.34 2.97 -17.91
C HIS A 31 -7.10 2.03 -16.97
N ILE A 32 -8.26 2.45 -16.46
CA ILE A 32 -9.11 1.64 -15.60
C ILE A 32 -10.28 1.08 -16.43
N PRO A 33 -10.28 -0.22 -16.78
CA PRO A 33 -11.36 -0.82 -17.57
C PRO A 33 -12.61 -1.06 -16.70
N ASN A 34 -13.79 -1.12 -17.33
CA ASN A 34 -15.05 -1.47 -16.66
C ASN A 34 -14.96 -2.79 -15.86
N LYS A 35 -14.12 -3.72 -16.32
CA LYS A 35 -13.86 -4.99 -15.65
C LYS A 35 -13.29 -4.79 -14.23
N ALA A 36 -12.49 -3.76 -13.98
CA ALA A 36 -11.95 -3.46 -12.66
C ALA A 36 -13.06 -3.17 -11.64
N PHE A 37 -14.09 -2.42 -12.03
CA PHE A 37 -15.26 -2.17 -11.18
C PHE A 37 -16.08 -3.43 -10.91
N LEU A 38 -16.20 -4.32 -11.91
CA LEU A 38 -16.87 -5.61 -11.73
C LEU A 38 -16.10 -6.53 -10.77
N ILE A 39 -14.76 -6.53 -10.86
CA ILE A 39 -13.88 -7.26 -9.92
C ILE A 39 -14.05 -6.70 -8.51
N ALA A 40 -14.02 -5.38 -8.35
CA ALA A 40 -14.24 -4.73 -7.06
C ALA A 40 -15.62 -5.07 -6.45
N ALA A 41 -16.68 -5.04 -7.24
CA ALA A 41 -18.03 -5.40 -6.81
C ALA A 41 -18.11 -6.87 -6.35
N ARG A 42 -17.51 -7.79 -7.10
CA ARG A 42 -17.43 -9.22 -6.73
C ARG A 42 -16.66 -9.41 -5.42
N ARG A 43 -15.54 -8.70 -5.24
CA ARG A 43 -14.76 -8.79 -4.01
C ARG A 43 -15.52 -8.22 -2.81
N CYS A 44 -16.21 -7.09 -2.98
CA CYS A 44 -17.08 -6.51 -1.97
C CYS A 44 -18.18 -7.49 -1.52
N ALA A 45 -18.86 -8.14 -2.46
CA ALA A 45 -19.88 -9.14 -2.15
C ALA A 45 -19.31 -10.36 -1.39
N LYS A 46 -18.13 -10.87 -1.81
CA LYS A 46 -17.44 -11.97 -1.12
C LYS A 46 -17.01 -11.62 0.31
N SER A 47 -16.86 -10.33 0.62
CA SER A 47 -16.42 -9.84 1.93
C SER A 47 -17.55 -9.78 2.96
N VAL A 48 -18.80 -10.07 2.55
CA VAL A 48 -19.95 -10.12 3.44
C VAL A 48 -19.97 -11.45 4.19
N THR A 49 -19.77 -11.40 5.50
CA THR A 49 -19.82 -12.60 6.35
C THR A 49 -21.22 -13.21 6.40
N GLN A 50 -21.34 -14.53 6.46
CA GLN A 50 -22.61 -15.25 6.59
C GLN A 50 -23.47 -14.73 7.76
N LYS A 51 -22.85 -14.45 8.91
CA LYS A 51 -23.51 -13.86 10.09
C LYS A 51 -24.18 -12.51 9.79
N SER A 52 -23.55 -11.67 8.95
CA SER A 52 -24.12 -10.37 8.56
C SER A 52 -25.36 -10.54 7.70
N LEU A 53 -25.35 -11.52 6.80
CA LEU A 53 -26.46 -11.83 5.92
C LEU A 53 -27.64 -12.46 6.68
N GLU A 54 -27.41 -13.53 7.44
CA GLU A 54 -28.49 -14.31 8.08
C GLU A 54 -29.11 -13.61 9.29
N LYS A 55 -28.26 -13.05 10.16
CA LYS A 55 -28.71 -12.44 11.42
C LYS A 55 -29.29 -11.05 11.20
N TYR A 56 -28.67 -10.26 10.35
CA TYR A 56 -28.98 -8.83 10.21
C TYR A 56 -29.56 -8.43 8.84
N ALA A 57 -29.67 -9.37 7.89
CA ALA A 57 -30.07 -9.10 6.50
C ALA A 57 -29.23 -8.00 5.84
N ARG A 58 -27.93 -7.97 6.15
CA ARG A 58 -27.01 -6.93 5.65
C ARG A 58 -26.29 -7.41 4.38
N LEU A 59 -26.40 -6.62 3.32
CA LEU A 59 -25.82 -6.90 2.00
C LEU A 59 -24.41 -6.34 1.79
N TYR A 60 -23.95 -5.43 2.65
CA TYR A 60 -22.63 -4.79 2.54
C TYR A 60 -21.74 -5.14 3.74
N PRO A 61 -20.41 -5.18 3.55
CA PRO A 61 -19.48 -5.38 4.66
C PRO A 61 -19.56 -4.21 5.65
N ARG A 62 -18.94 -4.35 6.83
CA ARG A 62 -18.95 -3.27 7.82
C ARG A 62 -17.99 -2.17 7.35
N LEU A 63 -18.35 -0.91 7.59
CA LEU A 63 -17.52 0.24 7.23
C LEU A 63 -16.09 0.17 7.80
N LYS A 64 -15.93 -0.38 9.01
CA LYS A 64 -14.61 -0.56 9.63
C LYS A 64 -13.68 -1.51 8.87
N ASP A 65 -14.23 -2.39 8.04
CA ASP A 65 -13.48 -3.37 7.25
C ASP A 65 -13.10 -2.81 5.86
N ILE A 66 -13.43 -1.54 5.55
CA ILE A 66 -13.17 -0.92 4.22
C ILE A 66 -11.69 -0.90 3.85
N ARG A 67 -10.79 -0.64 4.82
CA ARG A 67 -9.34 -0.61 4.56
C ARG A 67 -8.86 -1.96 4.03
N GLU A 68 -9.23 -3.04 4.72
CA GLU A 68 -8.85 -4.39 4.33
C GLU A 68 -9.53 -4.82 3.02
N LEU A 69 -10.80 -4.47 2.83
CA LEU A 69 -11.50 -4.66 1.56
C LEU A 69 -10.75 -3.97 0.40
N SER A 70 -10.23 -2.77 0.63
CA SER A 70 -9.52 -2.00 -0.40
C SER A 70 -8.22 -2.67 -0.82
N VAL A 71 -7.46 -3.24 0.13
CA VAL A 71 -6.25 -4.04 -0.15
C VAL A 71 -6.59 -5.22 -1.03
N HIS A 72 -7.62 -5.98 -0.66
CA HIS A 72 -8.03 -7.15 -1.44
C HIS A 72 -8.56 -6.81 -2.84
N ILE A 73 -9.33 -5.74 -2.97
CA ILE A 73 -9.75 -5.23 -4.29
C ILE A 73 -8.52 -4.85 -5.12
N ALA A 74 -7.53 -4.20 -4.51
CA ALA A 74 -6.32 -3.81 -5.21
C ALA A 74 -5.52 -5.01 -5.70
N ILE A 75 -5.41 -6.08 -4.90
CA ILE A 75 -4.78 -7.34 -5.33
C ILE A 75 -5.52 -7.95 -6.53
N ASP A 76 -6.85 -8.11 -6.42
CA ASP A 76 -7.65 -8.75 -7.46
C ASP A 76 -7.61 -7.95 -8.78
N ILE A 77 -7.63 -6.61 -8.71
CA ILE A 77 -7.47 -5.74 -9.88
C ILE A 77 -6.03 -5.77 -10.41
N GLY A 78 -5.03 -5.77 -9.53
CA GLY A 78 -3.62 -5.82 -9.90
C GLY A 78 -3.29 -7.05 -10.75
N ASN A 79 -3.76 -8.23 -10.34
CA ASN A 79 -3.64 -9.46 -11.12
C ASN A 79 -4.23 -9.29 -12.52
N TYR A 80 -5.45 -8.75 -12.61
CA TYR A 80 -6.09 -8.49 -13.90
C TYR A 80 -5.29 -7.50 -14.77
N LEU A 81 -4.71 -6.45 -14.16
CA LEU A 81 -3.93 -5.46 -14.89
C LEU A 81 -2.64 -6.05 -15.48
N TYR A 82 -1.96 -6.94 -14.76
CA TYR A 82 -0.77 -7.64 -15.26
C TYR A 82 -1.13 -8.63 -16.37
N GLU A 83 -2.16 -9.46 -16.18
CA GLU A 83 -2.64 -10.41 -17.20
C GLU A 83 -3.02 -9.74 -18.54
N ASN A 84 -3.49 -8.49 -18.48
CA ASN A 84 -3.94 -7.74 -19.66
C ASN A 84 -2.94 -6.68 -20.15
N ASN A 85 -1.69 -6.69 -19.65
CA ASN A 85 -0.64 -5.73 -20.04
C ASN A 85 -1.02 -4.24 -19.83
N LEU A 86 -1.85 -3.99 -18.82
CA LEU A 86 -2.33 -2.66 -18.43
C LEU A 86 -1.54 -2.05 -17.26
N ALA A 87 -0.86 -2.87 -16.46
CA ALA A 87 0.08 -2.41 -15.44
C ALA A 87 1.38 -1.90 -16.09
N THR A 88 1.97 -0.84 -15.54
CA THR A 88 3.30 -0.33 -15.99
C THR A 88 4.36 -0.41 -14.91
N LEU A 89 4.00 -0.79 -13.69
CA LEU A 89 4.97 -1.13 -12.67
C LEU A 89 5.70 -2.43 -13.07
N HIS A 90 7.00 -2.33 -13.31
CA HIS A 90 7.86 -3.48 -13.60
C HIS A 90 9.14 -3.45 -12.75
N PRO A 91 9.65 -4.61 -12.30
CA PRO A 91 9.06 -5.95 -12.46
C PRO A 91 7.74 -6.13 -11.68
N GLU A 92 6.96 -7.15 -12.03
CA GLU A 92 5.77 -7.53 -11.25
C GLU A 92 6.20 -7.97 -9.84
N PRO A 93 5.62 -7.41 -8.76
CA PRO A 93 5.94 -7.84 -7.41
C PRO A 93 5.61 -9.31 -7.18
N GLU A 94 6.55 -10.07 -6.64
CA GLU A 94 6.36 -11.49 -6.28
C GLU A 94 5.22 -11.65 -5.26
N ASP A 95 5.28 -10.86 -4.18
CA ASP A 95 4.20 -10.73 -3.20
C ASP A 95 3.49 -9.38 -3.34
N LYS A 96 2.37 -9.40 -4.06
CA LYS A 96 1.54 -8.21 -4.27
C LYS A 96 0.89 -7.71 -2.99
N GLU A 97 0.54 -8.60 -2.05
CA GLU A 97 -0.10 -8.19 -0.80
C GLU A 97 0.90 -7.42 0.06
N MET A 98 2.10 -7.97 0.25
CA MET A 98 3.16 -7.30 0.99
C MET A 98 3.53 -5.97 0.35
N TYR A 99 3.66 -5.94 -0.99
CA TYR A 99 3.95 -4.71 -1.72
C TYR A 99 2.86 -3.66 -1.52
N ILE A 100 1.58 -4.01 -1.68
CA ILE A 100 0.48 -3.06 -1.46
C ILE A 100 0.50 -2.54 -0.02
N ARG A 101 0.66 -3.43 0.98
CA ARG A 101 0.69 -3.03 2.39
C ARG A 101 1.85 -2.08 2.71
N SER A 102 2.99 -2.21 2.03
CA SER A 102 4.12 -1.29 2.19
C SER A 102 3.89 0.10 1.60
N GLN A 103 2.91 0.27 0.71
CA GLN A 103 2.58 1.56 0.06
C GLN A 103 1.42 2.30 0.75
N ILE A 104 0.69 1.65 1.66
CA ILE A 104 -0.47 2.24 2.32
C ILE A 104 0.00 3.25 3.37
N TYR A 105 -0.72 4.36 3.48
CA TYR A 105 -0.49 5.38 4.50
C TYR A 105 -0.67 4.83 5.92
N THR A 106 0.37 4.98 6.74
CA THR A 106 0.38 4.67 8.17
C THR A 106 -0.04 5.89 8.98
N VAL A 107 -0.84 5.69 10.03
CA VAL A 107 -1.33 6.78 10.89
C VAL A 107 -0.40 7.10 12.06
N GLU A 108 0.67 6.33 12.20
CA GLU A 108 1.70 6.47 13.23
C GLU A 108 2.66 7.59 12.84
N TYR A 109 3.30 8.20 13.84
CA TYR A 109 4.28 9.24 13.59
C TYR A 109 5.58 8.64 13.06
N ASP A 110 6.15 9.30 12.04
CA ASP A 110 7.46 8.98 11.51
C ASP A 110 8.58 9.63 12.34
N GLU A 111 9.74 8.99 12.36
CA GLU A 111 10.95 9.58 12.93
C GLU A 111 11.45 10.71 12.04
N LEU A 112 11.53 11.92 12.60
CA LEU A 112 12.00 13.12 11.88
C LEU A 112 13.52 13.34 11.99
N ILE A 113 14.18 12.60 12.89
CA ILE A 113 15.62 12.70 13.13
C ILE A 113 16.33 11.61 12.32
N ASN A 114 17.44 11.97 11.68
CA ASN A 114 18.25 11.03 10.91
C ASN A 114 18.78 9.90 11.79
N LYS A 115 18.65 8.65 11.32
CA LYS A 115 19.28 7.48 11.94
C LYS A 115 20.77 7.47 11.62
N THR A 116 21.59 7.60 12.66
CA THR A 116 23.03 7.41 12.53
C THR A 116 23.36 5.92 12.49
N TYR A 117 24.39 5.55 11.72
CA TYR A 117 24.96 4.22 11.72
C TYR A 117 26.48 4.33 11.55
N ASP A 118 27.21 3.46 12.23
CA ASP A 118 28.67 3.52 12.24
C ASP A 118 29.27 2.87 11.00
N TRP A 119 30.26 3.53 10.42
CA TRP A 119 31.12 2.95 9.40
C TRP A 119 32.27 2.17 10.05
N PRO A 120 32.85 1.17 9.36
CA PRO A 120 34.05 0.49 9.84
C PRO A 120 35.13 1.51 10.24
N ALA A 121 35.76 1.31 11.40
CA ALA A 121 36.66 2.29 12.01
C ALA A 121 37.89 2.68 11.16
N LYS A 122 38.21 1.93 10.10
CA LYS A 122 39.26 2.28 9.13
C LYS A 122 38.78 3.31 8.11
N ASP A 123 37.50 3.25 7.76
CA ASP A 123 36.87 4.05 6.70
C ASP A 123 36.23 5.34 7.23
N SER A 124 36.07 5.45 8.56
CA SER A 124 35.59 6.66 9.25
C SER A 124 36.71 7.56 9.78
N LYS A 125 37.98 7.25 9.48
CA LYS A 125 39.13 8.07 9.91
C LYS A 125 39.20 9.35 9.10
N HIS A 126 39.31 10.47 9.81
CA HIS A 126 39.60 11.76 9.19
C HIS A 126 41.09 11.88 8.87
N GLY A 127 41.42 12.70 7.87
CA GLY A 127 42.80 12.93 7.41
C GLY A 127 43.15 12.17 6.14
N PHE A 128 44.38 12.35 5.67
CA PHE A 128 44.84 11.71 4.44
C PHE A 128 45.07 10.21 4.67
N PRO A 129 44.59 9.32 3.78
CA PRO A 129 44.85 7.89 3.88
C PRO A 129 46.32 7.54 3.58
N VAL A 130 47.05 8.50 3.00
CA VAL A 130 48.47 8.41 2.66
C VAL A 130 49.23 9.56 3.32
N PRO A 131 50.53 9.38 3.63
CA PRO A 131 51.36 10.46 4.16
C PRO A 131 51.38 11.67 3.23
N VAL A 132 51.17 12.86 3.79
CA VAL A 132 51.25 14.14 3.06
C VAL A 132 52.60 14.80 3.31
N LEU A 133 53.18 15.38 2.25
CA LEU A 133 54.32 16.29 2.38
C LEU A 133 53.85 17.62 2.98
N PRO A 134 54.49 18.13 4.05
CA PRO A 134 54.11 19.39 4.66
C PRO A 134 54.37 20.55 3.68
N ARG A 135 53.43 21.51 3.62
CA ARG A 135 53.64 22.79 2.93
C ARG A 135 54.19 23.78 3.94
N ALA A 136 55.32 24.43 3.63
CA ALA A 136 55.86 25.53 4.42
C ALA A 136 55.18 26.85 4.01
N SER A 137 54.81 27.68 4.99
CA SER A 137 54.37 29.07 4.78
C SER A 137 55.56 30.02 4.84
N MET A 138 55.49 31.15 4.13
CA MET A 138 56.56 32.18 4.12
C MET A 138 56.74 32.90 5.47
N ASP A 139 55.85 32.69 6.45
CA ASP A 139 55.90 33.32 7.77
C ASP A 139 56.86 32.61 8.76
N ASP A 140 57.57 31.57 8.31
CA ASP A 140 58.54 30.80 9.11
C ASP A 140 60.02 31.16 8.80
N GLU A 141 60.28 32.24 8.04
CA GLU A 141 61.62 32.85 7.83
C GLU A 141 61.81 34.14 8.66
#